data_AF-A0A9Q9RQT5-F1
#
_entry.id   AF-A0A9Q9RQT5-F1
#
_cell.length_a   1.000
_cell.length_b   1.000
_cell.length_c   1.000
_cell.angle_alpha   90.00
_cell.angle_beta   90.00
_cell.angle_gamma   90.00
#
_symmetry.space_group_name_H-M   'P 1'
#
loop_
_entity.id
_entity.type
_entity.pdbx_description
1 polymer ?
#
loop_
_entity_poly.entity_id
_entity_poly.type
_entity_poly.pdbx_seq_one_letter_code
_entity_poly.pdbx_strand_id
1 'polypeptide(L)'
;MSKELQELRNQTHRTEGQLVAGSSSASESRSPVSQDEGVDDFELTLFTVSLGGVVIESSTVTEAFMVFAEYMRPRLPVVASLSAQAAYETQPLLFWTIVTIVLCRLPEPENIALFQLLRAPYERLVQETVTDAPLPLYKVQALLLLCNWPLPTEKQWKEPSWLYCGVAIQAARYLSLDRQQTIPSLRVIGVTSGSIRSRINTWLSCFSVSTSLSLHLGLLCPIESELDFAAIHAFLKRQTVPPAFAIEVRIQLVVAKFTPLLNHELADGTSSSFLRLFDTELDAIKNEILPDEETKSIIEYAILDAKIHIYTLVITKSPANSSSRQILLRTARDIALRIVEIGTRAIRSNPENTTFIRREKCQPKDRHRCLGFSTIFLLKFFIRQSSDSPEQRQIVANHIRGKPVEVEEGSGGMAGETTTEKEQGHGDMMSQVDGNPEFLKNFWSDPYTSLLQFDPTSLEGDYPSTW
;
A
#
# COMPACT_ATOMS: atom_id res chain seq x y z
N MET A 1 39.42 -28.02 9.38
CA MET A 1 38.20 -27.90 8.54
C MET A 1 37.62 -29.22 8.03
N SER A 2 38.21 -29.97 7.08
CA SER A 2 37.55 -31.20 6.58
C SER A 2 37.43 -32.32 7.62
N LYS A 3 38.44 -32.50 8.48
CA LYS A 3 38.38 -33.50 9.59
C LYS A 3 37.35 -33.11 10.67
N GLU A 4 37.29 -31.85 11.06
CA GLU A 4 36.32 -31.35 12.07
C GLU A 4 34.87 -31.47 11.59
N LEU A 5 34.61 -31.24 10.29
CA LEU A 5 33.29 -31.45 9.68
C LEU A 5 32.88 -32.93 9.66
N GLN A 6 33.83 -33.84 9.45
CA GLN A 6 33.58 -35.28 9.50
C GLN A 6 33.28 -35.74 10.93
N GLU A 7 33.97 -35.16 11.92
CA GLU A 7 33.82 -35.48 13.34
C GLU A 7 32.46 -35.00 13.87
N LEU A 8 32.01 -33.81 13.46
CA LEU A 8 30.68 -33.29 13.78
C LEU A 8 29.57 -34.15 13.14
N ARG A 9 29.73 -34.59 11.88
CA ARG A 9 28.76 -35.47 11.19
C ARG A 9 28.63 -36.84 11.86
N ASN A 10 29.75 -37.39 12.35
CA ASN A 10 29.75 -38.65 13.08
C ASN A 10 29.15 -38.54 14.48
N GLN A 11 29.23 -37.36 15.11
CA GLN A 11 28.54 -37.08 16.38
C GLN A 11 27.02 -36.94 16.17
N THR A 12 26.56 -36.31 15.08
CA THR A 12 25.13 -36.18 14.77
C THR A 12 24.47 -37.55 14.57
N HIS A 13 25.11 -38.46 13.83
CA HIS A 13 24.56 -39.80 13.60
C HIS A 13 24.54 -40.70 14.85
N ARG A 14 25.43 -40.47 15.82
CA ARG A 14 25.38 -41.19 17.11
C ARG A 14 24.23 -40.73 18.00
N THR A 15 23.89 -39.45 17.96
CA THR A 15 22.76 -38.88 18.73
C THR A 15 21.41 -39.29 18.14
N GLU A 16 21.29 -39.37 16.81
CA GLU A 16 20.08 -39.85 16.13
C GLU A 16 19.79 -41.33 16.43
N GLY A 17 20.82 -42.18 16.52
CA GLY A 17 20.65 -43.60 16.84
C GLY A 17 20.13 -43.88 18.26
N GLN A 18 20.31 -42.95 19.20
CA GLN A 18 19.83 -43.08 20.58
C GLN A 18 18.41 -42.54 20.81
N LEU A 19 17.91 -41.66 19.93
CA LEU A 19 16.57 -41.07 20.06
C LEU A 19 15.46 -41.93 19.41
N VAL A 20 15.81 -42.82 18.49
CA VAL A 20 14.83 -43.64 17.74
C VAL A 20 14.27 -44.82 18.58
N ALA A 21 14.83 -45.12 19.76
CA ALA A 21 14.41 -46.26 20.57
C ALA A 21 13.25 -45.97 21.55
N GLY A 22 12.63 -44.78 21.54
CA GLY A 22 11.62 -44.45 22.54
C GLY A 22 10.61 -43.37 22.16
N SER A 23 9.73 -43.64 21.18
CA SER A 23 8.36 -43.10 21.20
C SER A 23 7.51 -43.72 20.07
N SER A 24 6.72 -44.75 20.40
CA SER A 24 5.57 -45.13 19.59
C SER A 24 4.30 -44.53 20.23
N SER A 25 3.77 -43.46 19.66
CA SER A 25 2.39 -43.06 19.90
C SER A 25 1.81 -42.40 18.65
N ALA A 26 0.67 -42.93 18.22
CA ALA A 26 -0.05 -42.63 17.00
C ALA A 26 -0.21 -41.13 16.71
N SER A 27 0.11 -40.74 15.47
CA SER A 27 -0.24 -39.42 14.93
C SER A 27 -1.64 -39.49 14.31
N GLU A 28 -2.64 -39.04 15.07
CA GLU A 28 -3.88 -38.55 14.47
C GLU A 28 -3.60 -37.19 13.83
N SER A 29 -3.78 -37.13 12.52
CA SER A 29 -3.74 -35.93 11.70
C SER A 29 -4.88 -34.98 12.08
N ARG A 30 -4.61 -34.03 12.99
CA ARG A 30 -5.43 -32.82 13.16
C ARG A 30 -4.75 -31.63 12.46
N SER A 31 -5.50 -30.97 11.59
CA SER A 31 -5.12 -29.73 10.93
C SER A 31 -4.77 -28.63 11.96
N PRO A 32 -3.63 -27.92 11.84
CA PRO A 32 -3.19 -26.93 12.83
C PRO A 32 -3.89 -25.55 12.71
N VAL A 33 -4.88 -25.40 11.83
CA VAL A 33 -5.40 -24.08 11.41
C VAL A 33 -6.35 -23.45 12.42
N SER A 34 -7.04 -24.24 13.25
CA SER A 34 -8.21 -23.80 14.03
C SER A 34 -7.95 -23.43 15.50
N GLN A 35 -6.71 -23.45 15.99
CA GLN A 35 -6.44 -23.28 17.44
C GLN A 35 -6.04 -21.85 17.87
N ASP A 36 -6.02 -20.86 16.98
CA ASP A 36 -5.47 -19.53 17.28
C ASP A 36 -6.34 -18.39 16.72
N GLU A 37 -7.65 -18.62 16.55
CA GLU A 37 -8.60 -17.52 16.34
C GLU A 37 -8.99 -16.97 17.70
N GLY A 38 -8.14 -16.10 18.25
CA GLY A 38 -8.57 -15.23 19.34
C GLY A 38 -9.77 -14.41 18.87
N VAL A 39 -10.79 -14.30 19.71
CA VAL A 39 -11.94 -13.43 19.42
C VAL A 39 -11.52 -11.98 19.67
N ASP A 40 -11.89 -11.09 18.76
CA ASP A 40 -11.67 -9.67 18.94
C ASP A 40 -12.47 -9.16 20.15
N ASP A 41 -11.85 -8.32 20.97
CA ASP A 41 -12.47 -7.69 22.14
C ASP A 41 -12.05 -6.22 22.23
N PHE A 42 -12.98 -5.32 21.87
CA PHE A 42 -12.69 -3.89 21.79
C PHE A 42 -13.16 -3.10 23.02
N GLU A 43 -13.70 -3.79 24.03
CA GLU A 43 -14.11 -3.15 25.28
C GLU A 43 -12.90 -2.85 26.16
N LEU A 44 -12.96 -1.70 26.84
CA LEU A 44 -11.99 -1.30 27.84
C LEU A 44 -12.66 -1.31 29.21
N THR A 45 -11.95 -1.83 30.20
CA THR A 45 -12.38 -1.77 31.61
C THR A 45 -12.27 -0.36 32.18
N LEU A 46 -11.36 0.45 31.62
CA LEU A 46 -11.13 1.83 32.01
C LEU A 46 -12.11 2.76 31.28
N PHE A 47 -12.58 3.81 31.96
CA PHE A 47 -13.40 4.85 31.35
C PHE A 47 -12.60 5.77 30.42
N THR A 48 -11.30 5.93 30.69
CA THR A 48 -10.40 6.76 29.88
C THR A 48 -9.00 6.14 29.79
N VAL A 49 -8.30 6.46 28.71
CA VAL A 49 -6.88 6.16 28.50
C VAL A 49 -6.12 7.46 28.27
N SER A 50 -4.79 7.46 28.48
CA SER A 50 -4.01 8.68 28.29
C SER A 50 -2.62 8.47 27.69
N LEU A 51 -2.19 9.43 26.86
CA LEU A 51 -0.84 9.50 26.31
C LEU A 51 -0.32 10.93 26.39
N GLY A 52 0.81 11.13 27.07
CA GLY A 52 1.46 12.44 27.18
C GLY A 52 0.55 13.57 27.67
N GLY A 53 -0.37 13.26 28.60
CA GLY A 53 -1.32 14.23 29.18
C GLY A 53 -2.62 14.40 28.39
N VAL A 54 -2.75 13.80 27.21
CA VAL A 54 -4.01 13.77 26.45
C VAL A 54 -4.85 12.60 26.95
N VAL A 55 -6.11 12.87 27.31
CA VAL A 55 -7.06 11.88 27.82
C VAL A 55 -8.12 11.60 26.75
N ILE A 56 -8.41 10.31 26.51
CA ILE A 56 -9.39 9.85 25.51
C ILE A 56 -10.39 8.93 26.20
N GLU A 57 -11.67 9.08 25.88
CA GLU A 57 -12.75 8.20 26.37
C GLU A 57 -12.65 6.80 25.77
N SER A 58 -13.07 5.79 26.53
CA SER A 58 -13.08 4.41 26.06
C SER A 58 -13.97 4.20 24.84
N SER A 59 -15.09 4.92 24.73
CA SER A 59 -16.01 4.92 23.58
C SER A 59 -15.28 5.23 22.28
N THR A 60 -14.46 6.29 22.26
CA THR A 60 -13.64 6.69 21.11
C THR A 60 -12.60 5.64 20.76
N VAL A 61 -11.99 5.00 21.77
CA VAL A 61 -11.03 3.91 21.52
C VAL A 61 -11.73 2.70 20.91
N THR A 62 -12.88 2.29 21.46
CA THR A 62 -13.66 1.17 20.94
C THR A 62 -14.06 1.44 19.49
N GLU A 63 -14.52 2.65 19.16
CA GLU A 63 -14.80 3.04 17.78
C GLU A 63 -13.54 2.94 16.90
N ALA A 64 -12.39 3.44 17.36
CA ALA A 64 -11.16 3.36 16.60
C ALA A 64 -10.74 1.91 16.30
N PHE A 65 -10.87 1.01 17.27
CA PHE A 65 -10.57 -0.42 17.10
C PHE A 65 -11.56 -1.11 16.15
N MET A 66 -12.85 -0.78 16.21
CA MET A 66 -13.85 -1.28 15.25
C MET A 66 -13.54 -0.83 13.82
N VAL A 67 -13.27 0.47 13.62
CA VAL A 67 -12.90 1.03 12.31
C VAL A 67 -11.62 0.40 11.77
N PHE A 68 -10.61 0.19 12.62
CA PHE A 68 -9.39 -0.51 12.24
C PHE A 68 -9.67 -1.95 11.79
N ALA A 69 -10.45 -2.69 12.58
CA ALA A 69 -10.77 -4.09 12.29
C ALA A 69 -11.58 -4.25 11.00
N GLU A 70 -12.47 -3.30 10.70
CA GLU A 70 -13.34 -3.30 9.53
C GLU A 70 -12.64 -2.81 8.26
N TYR A 71 -11.97 -1.66 8.30
CA TYR A 71 -11.46 -1.01 7.08
C TYR A 71 -9.96 -1.20 6.84
N MET A 72 -9.15 -1.31 7.89
CA MET A 72 -7.69 -1.31 7.76
C MET A 72 -7.08 -2.71 7.82
N ARG A 73 -7.49 -3.54 8.80
CA ARG A 73 -6.97 -4.90 8.99
C ARG A 73 -7.10 -5.78 7.74
N PRO A 74 -8.20 -5.75 6.96
CA PRO A 74 -8.29 -6.56 5.73
C PRO A 74 -7.27 -6.16 4.66
N ARG A 75 -6.83 -4.89 4.64
CA ARG A 75 -5.84 -4.37 3.70
C ARG A 75 -4.39 -4.65 4.15
N LEU A 76 -4.15 -4.78 5.46
CA LEU A 76 -2.87 -5.20 6.02
C LEU A 76 -3.08 -6.06 7.29
N PRO A 77 -3.20 -7.40 7.16
CA PRO A 77 -3.62 -8.32 8.23
C PRO A 77 -2.48 -8.67 9.20
N VAL A 78 -1.72 -7.66 9.61
CA VAL A 78 -0.50 -7.79 10.41
C VAL A 78 -0.80 -8.24 11.86
N VAL A 79 -1.99 -7.94 12.36
CA VAL A 79 -2.54 -8.43 13.63
C VAL A 79 -3.68 -9.41 13.33
N ALA A 80 -3.68 -10.58 13.98
CA ALA A 80 -4.71 -11.60 13.77
C ALA A 80 -5.97 -11.30 14.59
N SER A 81 -5.89 -11.50 15.91
CA SER A 81 -6.91 -11.13 16.90
C SER A 81 -6.46 -9.92 17.69
N LEU A 82 -7.40 -9.06 18.09
CA LEU A 82 -7.09 -7.81 18.75
C LEU A 82 -7.96 -7.62 20.01
N SER A 83 -7.29 -7.40 21.14
CA SER A 83 -7.94 -6.95 22.38
C SER A 83 -7.49 -5.54 22.72
N ALA A 84 -8.42 -4.59 22.83
CA ALA A 84 -8.11 -3.20 23.17
C ALA A 84 -7.47 -3.11 24.57
N GLN A 85 -8.03 -3.82 25.55
CA GLN A 85 -7.48 -3.89 26.90
C GLN A 85 -6.06 -4.47 26.92
N ALA A 86 -5.86 -5.65 26.31
CA ALA A 86 -4.53 -6.29 26.31
C ALA A 86 -3.50 -5.45 25.54
N ALA A 87 -3.91 -4.80 24.46
CA ALA A 87 -3.05 -3.92 23.69
C ALA A 87 -2.65 -2.69 24.51
N TYR A 88 -3.57 -2.08 25.26
CA TYR A 88 -3.27 -0.94 26.13
C TYR A 88 -2.26 -1.30 27.23
N GLU A 89 -2.46 -2.44 27.89
CA GLU A 89 -1.62 -2.87 29.02
C GLU A 89 -0.24 -3.39 28.61
N THR A 90 -0.16 -4.14 27.49
CA THR A 90 1.04 -4.91 27.15
C THR A 90 1.69 -4.53 25.83
N GLN A 91 0.99 -3.78 24.97
CA GLN A 91 1.45 -3.40 23.62
C GLN A 91 1.16 -1.92 23.32
N PRO A 92 1.59 -0.98 24.20
CA PRO A 92 1.12 0.41 24.16
C PRO A 92 1.40 1.10 22.83
N LEU A 93 2.54 0.81 22.17
CA LEU A 93 2.81 1.36 20.84
C LEU A 93 1.75 0.93 19.82
N LEU A 94 1.41 -0.36 19.76
CA LEU A 94 0.43 -0.88 18.81
C LEU A 94 -0.96 -0.30 19.09
N PHE A 95 -1.36 -0.24 20.36
CA PHE A 95 -2.60 0.40 20.80
C PHE A 95 -2.69 1.85 20.30
N TRP A 96 -1.70 2.67 20.65
CA TRP A 96 -1.70 4.09 20.27
C TRP A 96 -1.52 4.30 18.78
N THR A 97 -0.87 3.36 18.07
CA THR A 97 -0.80 3.39 16.60
C THR A 97 -2.19 3.26 16.01
N ILE A 98 -2.96 2.24 16.41
CA ILE A 98 -4.31 1.99 15.92
C ILE A 98 -5.22 3.20 16.17
N VAL A 99 -5.22 3.71 17.40
CA VAL A 99 -6.00 4.90 17.78
C VAL A 99 -5.59 6.10 16.91
N THR A 100 -4.30 6.41 16.84
CA THR A 100 -3.82 7.62 16.14
C THR A 100 -4.06 7.57 14.64
N ILE A 101 -3.80 6.44 13.98
CA ILE A 101 -4.00 6.32 12.52
C ILE A 101 -5.48 6.43 12.15
N VAL A 102 -6.39 5.96 13.00
CA VAL A 102 -7.84 6.05 12.77
C VAL A 102 -8.34 7.46 13.01
N LEU A 103 -8.03 8.08 14.17
CA LEU A 103 -8.46 9.46 14.47
C LEU A 103 -7.99 10.46 13.42
N CYS A 104 -6.78 10.26 12.89
CA CYS A 104 -6.23 11.09 11.81
C CYS A 104 -7.04 11.03 10.50
N ARG A 105 -7.86 10.00 10.29
CA ARG A 105 -8.55 9.70 9.02
C ARG A 105 -10.04 9.89 9.09
N LEU A 106 -10.64 9.73 10.26
CA LEU A 106 -12.06 9.95 10.44
C LEU A 106 -12.41 11.45 10.22
N PRO A 107 -13.43 11.76 9.38
CA PRO A 107 -13.74 13.14 8.98
C PRO A 107 -14.39 13.98 10.08
N GLU A 108 -14.83 13.38 11.18
CA GLU A 108 -15.56 14.06 12.23
C GLU A 108 -14.67 15.08 12.97
N PRO A 109 -15.18 16.29 13.26
CA PRO A 109 -14.39 17.36 13.89
C PRO A 109 -13.75 16.96 15.24
N GLU A 110 -14.44 16.15 16.03
CA GLU A 110 -13.94 15.60 17.31
C GLU A 110 -12.70 14.72 17.13
N ASN A 111 -12.70 13.84 16.12
CA ASN A 111 -11.58 12.97 15.80
C ASN A 111 -10.36 13.78 15.34
N ILE A 112 -10.60 14.81 14.53
CA ILE A 112 -9.56 15.73 14.06
C ILE A 112 -8.94 16.49 15.25
N ALA A 113 -9.76 17.03 16.14
CA ALA A 113 -9.29 17.75 17.32
C ALA A 113 -8.48 16.85 18.26
N LEU A 114 -8.93 15.62 18.51
CA LEU A 114 -8.21 14.64 19.32
C LEU A 114 -6.86 14.25 18.68
N PHE A 115 -6.84 14.03 17.36
CA PHE A 115 -5.60 13.74 16.65
C PHE A 115 -4.58 14.87 16.79
N GLN A 116 -5.00 16.14 16.65
CA GLN A 116 -4.12 17.30 16.80
C GLN A 116 -3.44 17.35 18.18
N LEU A 117 -4.16 16.98 19.24
CA LEU A 117 -3.60 16.88 20.59
C LEU A 117 -2.67 15.68 20.74
N LEU A 118 -3.06 14.52 20.20
CA LEU A 118 -2.34 13.25 20.35
C LEU A 118 -1.05 13.17 19.53
N ARG A 119 -0.96 13.93 18.43
CA ARG A 119 0.12 13.85 17.45
C ARG A 119 1.51 13.93 18.07
N ALA A 120 1.81 15.00 18.81
CA ALA A 120 3.16 15.20 19.35
C ALA A 120 3.56 14.18 20.43
N PRO A 121 2.69 13.83 21.41
CA PRO A 121 2.93 12.70 22.31
C PRO A 121 3.21 11.38 21.60
N TYR A 122 2.43 11.08 20.55
CA TYR A 122 2.56 9.84 19.80
C TYR A 122 3.83 9.81 18.93
N GLU A 123 4.17 10.89 18.24
CA GLU A 123 5.42 10.98 17.47
C GLU A 123 6.64 10.75 18.37
N ARG A 124 6.64 11.26 19.61
CA ARG A 124 7.69 10.99 20.59
C ARG A 124 7.76 9.51 20.98
N LEU A 125 6.62 8.88 21.26
CA LEU A 125 6.54 7.45 21.56
C LEU A 125 7.14 6.59 20.43
N VAL A 126 6.85 6.93 19.17
CA VAL A 126 7.42 6.24 17.99
C VAL A 126 8.93 6.43 17.93
N GLN A 127 9.43 7.66 18.09
CA GLN A 127 10.86 7.98 18.03
C GLN A 127 11.67 7.23 19.10
N GLU A 128 11.19 7.24 20.34
CA GLU A 128 11.82 6.50 21.44
C GLU A 128 11.84 4.99 21.14
N THR A 129 10.72 4.47 20.64
CA THR A 129 10.57 3.04 20.36
C THR A 129 11.50 2.55 19.25
N VAL A 130 11.66 3.30 18.16
CA VAL A 130 12.48 2.87 17.01
C VAL A 130 13.93 2.60 17.42
N THR A 131 14.44 3.27 18.45
CA THR A 131 15.80 3.10 18.95
C THR A 131 15.94 2.09 20.09
N ASP A 132 14.84 1.60 20.65
CA ASP A 132 14.79 0.68 21.79
C ASP A 132 14.83 -0.79 21.34
N ALA A 133 16.03 -1.24 20.94
CA ALA A 133 16.28 -2.60 20.49
C ALA A 133 16.55 -3.58 21.65
N PRO A 134 16.10 -4.85 21.57
CA PRO A 134 15.38 -5.47 20.46
C PRO A 134 13.88 -5.15 20.42
N LEU A 135 13.33 -4.98 19.21
CA LEU A 135 11.90 -4.69 19.03
C LEU A 135 11.07 -5.99 19.09
N PRO A 136 10.16 -6.17 20.08
CA PRO A 136 9.14 -7.22 20.06
C PRO A 136 8.20 -7.12 18.86
N LEU A 137 7.49 -8.23 18.57
CA LEU A 137 6.64 -8.38 17.41
C LEU A 137 5.63 -7.22 17.25
N TYR A 138 4.93 -6.83 18.31
CA TYR A 138 3.92 -5.76 18.24
C TYR A 138 4.49 -4.39 17.83
N LYS A 139 5.76 -4.11 18.13
CA LYS A 139 6.43 -2.88 17.68
C LYS A 139 6.70 -2.93 16.17
N VAL A 140 7.10 -4.10 15.65
CA VAL A 140 7.23 -4.31 14.19
C VAL A 140 5.88 -4.13 13.50
N GLN A 141 4.82 -4.71 14.07
CA GLN A 141 3.45 -4.59 13.54
C GLN A 141 3.00 -3.12 13.49
N ALA A 142 3.23 -2.36 14.56
CA ALA A 142 2.94 -0.92 14.62
C ALA A 142 3.70 -0.11 13.57
N LEU A 143 4.99 -0.37 13.37
CA LEU A 143 5.79 0.31 12.33
C LEU A 143 5.27 0.01 10.92
N LEU A 144 4.83 -1.22 10.65
CA LEU A 144 4.22 -1.58 9.36
C LEU A 144 2.88 -0.87 9.13
N LEU A 145 2.05 -0.73 10.18
CA LEU A 145 0.84 0.08 10.11
C LEU A 145 1.16 1.54 9.77
N LEU A 146 2.17 2.14 10.40
CA LEU A 146 2.62 3.50 10.09
C LEU A 146 3.17 3.64 8.66
N CYS A 147 3.80 2.59 8.13
CA CYS A 147 4.27 2.61 6.74
C CYS A 147 3.11 2.69 5.74
N ASN A 148 2.02 1.98 6.02
CA ASN A 148 0.86 1.89 5.13
C ASN A 148 -0.16 3.01 5.36
N TRP A 149 -0.23 3.52 6.59
CA TRP A 149 -1.08 4.61 7.05
C TRP A 149 -0.27 5.67 7.82
N PRO A 150 0.60 6.42 7.13
CA PRO A 150 1.47 7.41 7.75
C PRO A 150 0.67 8.58 8.34
N LEU A 151 1.30 9.30 9.26
CA LEU A 151 0.78 10.56 9.78
C LEU A 151 0.96 11.68 8.73
N PRO A 152 0.08 12.69 8.70
CA PRO A 152 0.19 13.82 7.78
C PRO A 152 1.50 14.58 7.96
N THR A 153 2.26 14.72 6.88
CA THR A 153 3.49 15.51 6.84
C THR A 153 3.32 16.71 5.92
N GLU A 154 3.93 17.85 6.26
CA GLU A 154 3.92 19.05 5.41
C GLU A 154 4.46 18.79 4.01
N LYS A 155 5.49 17.94 3.90
CA LYS A 155 6.19 17.64 2.65
C LYS A 155 6.41 16.14 2.52
N GLN A 156 6.18 15.59 1.33
CA GLN A 156 6.27 14.13 1.10
C GLN A 156 7.68 13.57 1.36
N TRP A 157 8.75 14.31 1.06
CA TRP A 157 10.11 13.84 1.36
C TRP A 157 10.48 13.80 2.84
N LYS A 158 9.67 14.43 3.72
CA LYS A 158 9.79 14.30 5.18
C LYS A 158 9.07 13.05 5.71
N GLU A 159 8.36 12.31 4.86
CA GLU A 159 7.54 11.15 5.24
C GLU A 159 8.44 9.94 5.61
N PRO A 160 8.42 9.48 6.88
CA PRO A 160 9.42 8.54 7.40
C PRO A 160 9.15 7.06 7.11
N SER A 161 8.10 6.69 6.35
CA SER A 161 7.74 5.29 6.12
C SER A 161 8.87 4.42 5.58
N TRP A 162 9.73 4.95 4.71
CA TRP A 162 10.87 4.16 4.20
C TRP A 162 11.84 3.78 5.34
N LEU A 163 12.09 4.70 6.27
CA LEU A 163 12.94 4.45 7.43
C LEU A 163 12.28 3.47 8.40
N TYR A 164 10.99 3.66 8.70
CA TYR A 164 10.22 2.74 9.54
C TYR A 164 10.17 1.33 8.93
N CYS A 165 10.04 1.22 7.61
CA CYS A 165 10.05 -0.06 6.90
C CYS A 165 11.40 -0.77 7.06
N GLY A 166 12.51 -0.05 6.90
CA GLY A 166 13.85 -0.60 7.12
C GLY A 166 14.04 -1.14 8.55
N VAL A 167 13.61 -0.37 9.56
CA VAL A 167 13.65 -0.81 10.97
C VAL A 167 12.78 -2.06 11.17
N ALA A 168 11.56 -2.06 10.64
CA ALA A 168 10.64 -3.18 10.74
C ALA A 168 11.19 -4.47 10.12
N ILE A 169 11.80 -4.39 8.93
CA ILE A 169 12.43 -5.55 8.27
C ILE A 169 13.59 -6.10 9.08
N GLN A 170 14.48 -5.23 9.57
CA GLN A 170 15.64 -5.67 10.33
C GLN A 170 15.24 -6.26 11.69
N ALA A 171 14.24 -5.67 12.36
CA ALA A 171 13.65 -6.25 13.56
C ALA A 171 12.96 -7.60 13.28
N ALA A 172 12.22 -7.73 12.18
CA ALA A 172 11.60 -8.98 11.77
C ALA A 172 12.63 -10.09 11.50
N ARG A 173 13.74 -9.78 10.83
CA ARG A 173 14.85 -10.74 10.63
C ARG A 173 15.54 -11.08 11.94
N TYR A 174 15.70 -10.13 12.86
CA TYR A 174 16.24 -10.41 14.20
C TYR A 174 15.34 -11.37 14.99
N LEU A 175 14.01 -11.21 14.88
CA LEU A 175 13.01 -12.15 15.38
C LEU A 175 12.92 -13.45 14.57
N SER A 176 13.68 -13.56 13.46
CA SER A 176 13.68 -14.65 12.49
C SER A 176 12.30 -14.97 11.93
N LEU A 177 11.51 -13.96 11.58
CA LEU A 177 10.18 -14.12 10.98
C LEU A 177 10.26 -14.61 9.52
N ASP A 178 11.40 -14.38 8.86
CA ASP A 178 11.73 -14.77 7.49
C ASP A 178 11.97 -16.27 7.32
N ARG A 179 12.18 -17.00 8.41
CA ARG A 179 12.58 -18.41 8.38
C ARG A 179 11.41 -19.35 8.59
N GLN A 180 11.37 -20.42 7.81
CA GLN A 180 10.35 -21.48 7.94
C GLN A 180 10.58 -22.39 9.15
N GLN A 181 11.83 -22.53 9.60
CA GLN A 181 12.21 -23.41 10.71
C GLN A 181 11.92 -22.77 12.07
N THR A 182 11.55 -23.60 13.04
CA THR A 182 11.36 -23.16 14.42
C THR A 182 12.71 -22.79 15.03
N ILE A 183 12.81 -21.56 15.53
CA ILE A 183 14.06 -21.01 16.10
C ILE A 183 13.86 -20.85 17.61
N PRO A 184 14.94 -20.96 18.41
CA PRO A 184 14.86 -20.76 19.86
C PRO A 184 14.17 -19.44 20.21
N SER A 185 13.29 -19.49 21.20
CA SER A 185 12.51 -18.33 21.61
C SER A 185 13.40 -17.25 22.22
N LEU A 186 13.23 -16.00 21.77
CA LEU A 186 13.87 -14.83 22.39
C LEU A 186 13.23 -14.43 23.73
N ARG A 187 12.34 -15.26 24.31
CA ARG A 187 11.77 -15.05 25.64
C ARG A 187 12.83 -14.91 26.74
N VAL A 188 14.00 -15.55 26.58
CA VAL A 188 15.12 -15.46 27.53
C VAL A 188 15.61 -14.01 27.70
N ILE A 189 15.48 -13.19 26.65
CA ILE A 189 15.80 -11.75 26.66
C ILE A 189 14.54 -10.87 26.72
N GLY A 190 13.41 -11.42 27.18
CA GLY A 190 12.15 -10.67 27.37
C GLY A 190 11.37 -10.36 26.09
N VAL A 191 11.78 -10.89 24.93
CA VAL A 191 11.14 -10.58 23.64
C VAL A 191 10.03 -11.59 23.34
N THR A 192 8.79 -11.09 23.27
CA THR A 192 7.62 -11.91 22.95
C THR A 192 7.61 -12.26 21.46
N SER A 193 7.47 -13.56 21.16
CA SER A 193 7.55 -14.09 19.79
C SER A 193 6.23 -14.01 19.01
N GLY A 194 5.10 -13.76 19.69
CA GLY A 194 3.76 -13.89 19.13
C GLY A 194 3.41 -15.33 18.70
N SER A 195 2.21 -15.51 18.17
CA SER A 195 1.78 -16.79 17.60
C SER A 195 2.39 -17.04 16.23
N ILE A 196 2.39 -18.30 15.77
CA ILE A 196 2.91 -18.64 14.44
C ILE A 196 2.18 -17.88 13.32
N ARG A 197 0.86 -17.69 13.45
CA ARG A 197 0.03 -16.92 12.52
C ARG A 197 0.46 -15.46 12.50
N SER A 198 0.60 -14.81 13.66
CA SER A 198 1.06 -13.40 13.71
C SER A 198 2.46 -13.22 13.12
N ARG A 199 3.37 -14.17 13.36
CA ARG A 199 4.73 -14.13 12.79
C ARG A 199 4.70 -14.20 11.26
N ILE A 200 3.94 -15.15 10.70
CA ILE A 200 3.79 -15.31 9.25
C ILE A 200 3.16 -14.05 8.64
N ASN A 201 2.04 -13.59 9.21
CA ASN A 201 1.33 -12.42 8.71
C ASN A 201 2.23 -11.19 8.73
N THR A 202 2.99 -10.98 9.81
CA THR A 202 3.93 -9.86 9.93
C THR A 202 5.03 -9.93 8.87
N TRP A 203 5.61 -11.11 8.59
CA TRP A 203 6.62 -11.23 7.54
C TRP A 203 6.06 -10.97 6.13
N LEU A 204 4.87 -11.50 5.82
CA LEU A 204 4.19 -11.21 4.56
C LEU A 204 3.88 -9.71 4.42
N SER A 205 3.49 -9.05 5.52
CA SER A 205 3.32 -7.60 5.58
C SER A 205 4.62 -6.84 5.38
N CYS A 206 5.75 -7.28 5.98
CA CYS A 206 7.07 -6.70 5.71
C CYS A 206 7.37 -6.70 4.21
N PHE A 207 7.23 -7.86 3.56
CA PHE A 207 7.49 -8.00 2.13
C PHE A 207 6.56 -7.15 1.25
N SER A 208 5.25 -7.20 1.52
CA SER A 208 4.27 -6.44 0.74
C SER A 208 4.51 -4.93 0.83
N VAL A 209 4.63 -4.41 2.05
CA VAL A 209 4.86 -2.97 2.32
C VAL A 209 6.21 -2.54 1.76
N SER A 210 7.28 -3.31 1.95
CA SER A 210 8.60 -2.92 1.46
C SER A 210 8.66 -2.88 -0.06
N THR A 211 8.05 -3.86 -0.73
CA THR A 211 8.03 -3.91 -2.20
C THR A 211 7.24 -2.75 -2.78
N SER A 212 6.05 -2.48 -2.22
CA SER A 212 5.22 -1.36 -2.64
C SER A 212 5.90 -0.01 -2.44
N LEU A 213 6.48 0.24 -1.25
CA LEU A 213 7.24 1.47 -0.99
C LEU A 213 8.42 1.62 -1.96
N SER A 214 9.16 0.53 -2.21
CA SER A 214 10.30 0.56 -3.13
C SER A 214 9.83 0.93 -4.54
N LEU A 215 8.73 0.33 -5.01
CA LEU A 215 8.15 0.63 -6.32
C LEU A 215 7.77 2.11 -6.46
N HIS A 216 7.03 2.66 -5.48
CA HIS A 216 6.59 4.05 -5.51
C HIS A 216 7.75 5.06 -5.37
N LEU A 217 8.84 4.67 -4.70
CA LEU A 217 10.04 5.49 -4.55
C LEU A 217 11.06 5.25 -5.67
N GLY A 218 10.82 4.32 -6.61
CA GLY A 218 11.80 3.94 -7.62
C GLY A 218 13.10 3.34 -7.03
N LEU A 219 12.99 2.70 -5.87
CA LEU A 219 14.08 2.00 -5.18
C LEU A 219 14.02 0.49 -5.45
N LEU A 220 15.10 -0.22 -5.14
CA LEU A 220 15.11 -1.69 -5.16
C LEU A 220 14.44 -2.27 -3.92
N CYS A 221 13.78 -3.42 -4.08
CA CYS A 221 13.14 -4.10 -2.97
C CYS A 221 14.20 -4.67 -2.00
N PRO A 222 14.09 -4.44 -0.68
CA PRO A 222 15.06 -4.96 0.29
C PRO A 222 14.93 -6.46 0.58
N ILE A 223 13.87 -7.11 0.08
CA ILE A 223 13.57 -8.53 0.25
C ILE A 223 13.44 -9.14 -1.15
N GLU A 224 14.57 -9.59 -1.70
CA GLU A 224 14.69 -9.99 -3.11
C GLU A 224 15.46 -11.31 -3.34
N SER A 225 15.91 -11.99 -2.27
CA SER A 225 16.68 -13.23 -2.45
C SER A 225 15.76 -14.42 -2.78
N GLU A 226 16.30 -15.41 -3.51
CA GLU A 226 15.59 -16.67 -3.80
C GLU A 226 15.11 -17.38 -2.52
N LEU A 227 15.88 -17.27 -1.43
CA LEU A 227 15.48 -17.81 -0.12
C LEU A 227 14.28 -17.07 0.47
N ASP A 228 14.26 -15.74 0.35
CA ASP A 228 13.12 -14.93 0.78
C ASP A 228 11.85 -15.31 0.00
N PHE A 229 11.95 -15.43 -1.34
CA PHE A 229 10.82 -15.82 -2.19
C PHE A 229 10.32 -17.23 -1.87
N ALA A 230 11.22 -18.19 -1.67
CA ALA A 230 10.86 -19.54 -1.25
C ALA A 230 10.13 -19.56 0.11
N ALA A 231 10.56 -18.72 1.06
CA ALA A 231 9.89 -18.54 2.34
C ALA A 231 8.47 -17.94 2.17
N ILE A 232 8.34 -16.86 1.40
CA ILE A 232 7.06 -16.21 1.12
C ILE A 232 6.07 -17.19 0.47
N HIS A 233 6.51 -17.96 -0.54
CA HIS A 233 5.66 -18.98 -1.16
C HIS A 233 5.21 -20.07 -0.16
N ALA A 234 6.09 -20.52 0.72
CA ALA A 234 5.73 -21.50 1.75
C ALA A 234 4.76 -20.92 2.79
N PHE A 235 4.90 -19.64 3.13
CA PHE A 235 4.00 -18.95 4.04
C PHE A 235 2.61 -18.72 3.43
N LEU A 236 2.52 -18.34 2.16
CA LEU A 236 1.24 -18.22 1.45
C LEU A 236 0.45 -19.54 1.45
N LYS A 237 1.14 -20.69 1.33
CA LYS A 237 0.52 -22.02 1.40
C LYS A 237 -0.11 -22.33 2.76
N ARG A 238 0.28 -21.64 3.83
CA ARG A 238 -0.31 -21.81 5.17
C ARG A 238 -1.65 -21.09 5.34
N GLN A 239 -2.04 -20.23 4.40
CA GLN A 239 -3.35 -19.57 4.34
C GLN A 239 -3.73 -18.86 5.66
N THR A 240 -2.76 -18.17 6.27
CA THR A 240 -2.94 -17.47 7.56
C THR A 240 -3.49 -16.05 7.39
N VAL A 241 -3.50 -15.53 6.17
CA VAL A 241 -3.96 -14.18 5.79
C VAL A 241 -5.21 -14.27 4.92
N PRO A 242 -6.05 -13.21 4.85
CA PRO A 242 -7.18 -13.16 3.93
C PRO A 242 -6.78 -13.39 2.46
N PRO A 243 -7.66 -14.00 1.63
CA PRO A 243 -7.37 -14.30 0.24
C PRO A 243 -6.95 -13.08 -0.60
N ALA A 244 -7.63 -11.93 -0.43
CA ALA A 244 -7.30 -10.70 -1.15
C ALA A 244 -5.85 -10.26 -0.89
N PHE A 245 -5.43 -10.23 0.39
CA PHE A 245 -4.05 -9.89 0.75
C PHE A 245 -3.03 -10.92 0.23
N ALA A 246 -3.38 -12.21 0.23
CA ALA A 246 -2.51 -13.26 -0.33
C ALA A 246 -2.26 -13.04 -1.83
N ILE A 247 -3.27 -12.59 -2.58
CA ILE A 247 -3.16 -12.27 -4.00
C ILE A 247 -2.31 -10.99 -4.20
N GLU A 248 -2.52 -9.96 -3.37
CA GLU A 248 -1.67 -8.76 -3.39
C GLU A 248 -0.20 -9.10 -3.14
N VAL A 249 0.11 -9.99 -2.19
CA VAL A 249 1.48 -10.48 -1.97
C VAL A 249 2.03 -11.19 -3.22
N ARG A 250 1.21 -11.96 -3.96
CA ARG A 250 1.63 -12.57 -5.23
C ARG A 250 1.93 -11.55 -6.32
N ILE A 251 1.17 -10.46 -6.39
CA ILE A 251 1.47 -9.32 -7.28
C ILE A 251 2.83 -8.72 -6.88
N GLN A 252 3.06 -8.50 -5.58
CA GLN A 252 4.34 -7.99 -5.09
C GLN A 252 5.52 -8.93 -5.37
N LEU A 253 5.33 -10.26 -5.39
CA LEU A 253 6.35 -11.21 -5.85
C LEU A 253 6.73 -10.98 -7.32
N VAL A 254 5.75 -10.77 -8.20
CA VAL A 254 6.00 -10.44 -9.61
C VAL A 254 6.77 -9.11 -9.72
N VAL A 255 6.34 -8.08 -8.98
CA VAL A 255 7.03 -6.78 -8.93
C VAL A 255 8.48 -6.94 -8.46
N ALA A 256 8.71 -7.58 -7.31
CA ALA A 256 10.05 -7.77 -6.74
C ALA A 256 10.97 -8.56 -7.68
N LYS A 257 10.44 -9.55 -8.40
CA LYS A 257 11.19 -10.36 -9.36
C LYS A 257 11.62 -9.57 -10.60
N PHE A 258 10.74 -8.75 -11.18
CA PHE A 258 11.00 -8.08 -12.46
C PHE A 258 11.58 -6.67 -12.34
N THR A 259 11.37 -5.99 -11.22
CA THR A 259 11.93 -4.65 -10.98
C THR A 259 13.45 -4.59 -11.16
N PRO A 260 14.27 -5.44 -10.50
CA PRO A 260 15.72 -5.38 -10.68
C PRO A 260 16.15 -5.70 -12.12
N LEU A 261 15.49 -6.66 -12.78
CA LEU A 261 15.76 -7.02 -14.17
C LEU A 261 15.55 -5.82 -15.11
N LEU A 262 14.42 -5.13 -14.97
CA LEU A 262 14.09 -3.93 -15.76
C LEU A 262 14.84 -2.68 -15.26
N ASN A 263 15.46 -2.74 -14.10
CA ASN A 263 16.25 -1.63 -13.58
C ASN A 263 17.65 -1.54 -14.21
N HIS A 264 18.23 -2.66 -14.63
CA HIS A 264 19.52 -2.65 -15.32
C HIS A 264 19.42 -2.02 -16.72
N GLU A 265 20.53 -1.41 -17.18
CA GLU A 265 20.66 -0.97 -18.57
C GLU A 265 20.71 -2.19 -19.47
N LEU A 266 19.54 -2.56 -20.00
CA LEU A 266 19.36 -3.67 -20.90
C LEU A 266 19.19 -3.16 -22.34
N ALA A 267 19.64 -3.95 -23.31
CA ALA A 267 19.28 -3.71 -24.70
C ALA A 267 17.74 -3.69 -24.86
N ASP A 268 17.21 -2.81 -25.71
CA ASP A 268 15.76 -2.58 -25.91
C ASP A 268 14.94 -3.88 -26.09
N GLY A 269 15.50 -4.87 -26.81
CA GLY A 269 14.83 -6.16 -27.04
C GLY A 269 14.69 -7.02 -25.78
N THR A 270 15.65 -6.93 -24.86
CA THR A 270 15.63 -7.68 -23.60
C THR A 270 14.63 -7.06 -22.62
N SER A 271 14.61 -5.72 -22.52
CA SER A 271 13.61 -4.98 -21.72
C SER A 271 12.18 -5.31 -22.17
N SER A 272 11.93 -5.35 -23.48
CA SER A 272 10.62 -5.72 -24.02
C SER A 272 10.21 -7.15 -23.67
N SER A 273 11.16 -8.09 -23.70
CA SER A 273 10.91 -9.50 -23.37
C SER A 273 10.56 -9.68 -21.89
N PHE A 274 11.31 -9.05 -20.98
CA PHE A 274 10.98 -9.07 -19.56
C PHE A 274 9.66 -8.38 -19.24
N LEU A 275 9.35 -7.27 -19.92
CA LEU A 275 8.07 -6.58 -19.75
C LEU A 275 6.89 -7.47 -20.14
N ARG A 276 7.00 -8.21 -21.24
CA ARG A 276 5.97 -9.18 -21.66
C ARG A 276 5.79 -10.32 -20.66
N LEU A 277 6.89 -10.82 -20.08
CA LEU A 277 6.82 -11.86 -19.03
C LEU A 277 6.15 -11.32 -17.77
N PHE A 278 6.51 -10.11 -17.36
CA PHE A 278 5.86 -9.39 -16.25
C PHE A 278 4.34 -9.26 -16.49
N ASP A 279 3.93 -8.80 -17.67
CA ASP A 279 2.51 -8.70 -18.02
C ASP A 279 1.81 -10.05 -18.00
N THR A 280 2.46 -11.09 -18.54
CA THR A 280 1.90 -12.45 -18.57
C THR A 280 1.66 -12.99 -17.15
N GLU A 281 2.60 -12.77 -16.22
CA GLU A 281 2.44 -13.21 -14.83
C GLU A 281 1.33 -12.43 -14.10
N LEU A 282 1.20 -11.12 -14.33
CA LEU A 282 0.11 -10.32 -13.75
C LEU A 282 -1.26 -10.67 -14.35
N ASP A 283 -1.34 -10.88 -15.66
CA ASP A 283 -2.59 -11.25 -16.33
C ASP A 283 -3.05 -12.66 -15.93
N ALA A 284 -2.10 -13.58 -15.64
CA ALA A 284 -2.43 -14.88 -15.06
C ALA A 284 -3.12 -14.72 -13.69
N ILE A 285 -2.65 -13.80 -12.84
CA ILE A 285 -3.30 -13.50 -11.54
C ILE A 285 -4.67 -12.86 -11.76
N LYS A 286 -4.79 -11.91 -12.69
CA LYS A 286 -6.06 -11.22 -13.01
C LYS A 286 -7.17 -12.19 -13.42
N ASN A 287 -6.81 -13.26 -14.13
CA ASN A 287 -7.74 -14.25 -14.66
C ASN A 287 -8.14 -15.34 -13.64
N GLU A 288 -7.62 -15.31 -12.42
CA GLU A 288 -8.05 -16.21 -11.34
C GLU A 288 -9.50 -15.91 -10.93
N ILE A 289 -10.23 -16.93 -10.48
CA ILE A 289 -11.61 -16.77 -10.01
C ILE A 289 -11.57 -16.09 -8.64
N LEU A 290 -12.04 -14.83 -8.59
CA LEU A 290 -12.10 -14.02 -7.37
C LEU A 290 -13.51 -14.05 -6.77
N PRO A 291 -13.62 -14.07 -5.42
CA PRO A 291 -14.87 -14.38 -4.72
C PRO A 291 -15.95 -13.31 -4.86
N ASP A 292 -15.57 -12.03 -4.92
CA ASP A 292 -16.50 -10.90 -4.91
C ASP A 292 -15.97 -9.72 -5.76
N GLU A 293 -16.88 -8.81 -6.16
CA GLU A 293 -16.56 -7.66 -7.02
C GLU A 293 -15.64 -6.63 -6.34
N GLU A 294 -15.67 -6.53 -5.01
CA GLU A 294 -14.78 -5.63 -4.29
C GLU A 294 -13.34 -6.13 -4.35
N THR A 295 -13.12 -7.42 -4.07
CA THR A 295 -11.82 -8.08 -4.23
C THR A 295 -11.33 -7.94 -5.67
N LYS A 296 -12.19 -8.13 -6.68
CA LYS A 296 -11.80 -7.92 -8.09
C LYS A 296 -11.31 -6.50 -8.35
N SER A 297 -12.03 -5.49 -7.87
CA SER A 297 -11.65 -4.07 -8.03
C SER A 297 -10.33 -3.75 -7.33
N ILE A 298 -10.11 -4.28 -6.13
CA ILE A 298 -8.85 -4.14 -5.37
C ILE A 298 -7.67 -4.74 -6.15
N ILE A 299 -7.82 -5.97 -6.63
CA ILE A 299 -6.77 -6.67 -7.36
C ILE A 299 -6.52 -6.03 -8.73
N GLU A 300 -7.57 -5.60 -9.44
CA GLU A 300 -7.41 -4.82 -10.68
C GLU A 300 -6.57 -3.57 -10.43
N TYR A 301 -6.89 -2.81 -9.38
CA TYR A 301 -6.15 -1.61 -9.03
C TYR A 301 -4.68 -1.89 -8.70
N ALA A 302 -4.39 -2.92 -7.90
CA ALA A 302 -3.02 -3.31 -7.55
C ALA A 302 -2.19 -3.75 -8.77
N ILE A 303 -2.81 -4.44 -9.75
CA ILE A 303 -2.15 -4.81 -11.01
C ILE A 303 -1.86 -3.57 -11.85
N LEU A 304 -2.82 -2.65 -11.96
CA LEU A 304 -2.63 -1.40 -12.71
C LEU A 304 -1.53 -0.54 -12.08
N ASP A 305 -1.47 -0.50 -10.75
CA ASP A 305 -0.43 0.20 -9.99
C ASP A 305 0.97 -0.37 -10.28
N ALA A 306 1.10 -1.70 -10.25
CA ALA A 306 2.34 -2.37 -10.65
C ALA A 306 2.74 -2.04 -12.11
N LYS A 307 1.79 -2.12 -13.03
CA LYS A 307 2.04 -1.85 -14.46
C LYS A 307 2.44 -0.41 -14.72
N ILE A 308 1.74 0.58 -14.17
CA ILE A 308 2.04 2.00 -14.47
C ILE A 308 3.45 2.40 -13.99
N HIS A 309 3.89 1.91 -12.83
CA HIS A 309 5.22 2.19 -12.30
C HIS A 309 6.32 1.51 -13.14
N ILE A 310 6.16 0.20 -13.45
CA ILE A 310 7.13 -0.53 -14.29
C ILE A 310 7.19 0.02 -15.72
N TYR A 311 6.05 0.37 -16.31
CA TYR A 311 6.01 0.96 -17.65
C TYR A 311 6.69 2.32 -17.66
N THR A 312 6.46 3.14 -16.63
CA THR A 312 7.13 4.43 -16.51
C THR A 312 8.64 4.27 -16.36
N LEU A 313 9.11 3.30 -15.58
CA LEU A 313 10.55 2.96 -15.46
C LEU A 313 11.18 2.62 -16.82
N VAL A 314 10.48 1.86 -17.66
CA VAL A 314 10.97 1.51 -19.01
C VAL A 314 10.91 2.73 -19.95
N ILE A 315 9.84 3.53 -19.89
CA ILE A 315 9.66 4.74 -20.71
C ILE A 315 10.76 5.78 -20.45
N THR A 316 11.18 5.95 -19.19
CA THR A 316 12.21 6.93 -18.81
C THR A 316 13.60 6.55 -19.29
N LYS A 317 13.85 5.25 -19.48
CA LYS A 317 15.12 4.72 -20.01
C LYS A 317 15.15 4.58 -21.53
N SER A 318 13.97 4.46 -22.14
CA SER A 318 13.86 4.25 -23.60
C SER A 318 14.14 5.55 -24.37
N PRO A 319 14.82 5.48 -25.54
CA PRO A 319 15.02 6.64 -26.40
C PRO A 319 13.70 7.27 -26.85
N ALA A 320 13.61 8.61 -26.89
CA ALA A 320 12.37 9.33 -27.22
C ALA A 320 11.76 8.93 -28.59
N ASN A 321 12.62 8.61 -29.56
CA ASN A 321 12.23 8.27 -30.93
C ASN A 321 11.89 6.78 -31.13
N SER A 322 11.94 5.96 -30.06
CA SER A 322 11.65 4.53 -30.15
C SER A 322 10.15 4.28 -30.37
N SER A 323 9.80 3.52 -31.41
CA SER A 323 8.42 3.09 -31.66
C SER A 323 7.86 2.28 -30.48
N SER A 324 8.69 1.42 -29.87
CA SER A 324 8.35 0.66 -28.66
C SER A 324 7.98 1.58 -27.49
N ARG A 325 8.70 2.70 -27.32
CA ARG A 325 8.40 3.71 -26.30
C ARG A 325 7.05 4.38 -26.56
N GLN A 326 6.74 4.70 -27.81
CA GLN A 326 5.47 5.33 -28.18
C GLN A 326 4.27 4.40 -27.96
N ILE A 327 4.43 3.11 -28.27
CA ILE A 327 3.41 2.09 -27.97
C ILE A 327 3.20 1.99 -26.45
N LEU A 328 4.30 1.88 -25.68
CA LEU A 328 4.23 1.76 -24.23
C LEU A 328 3.61 2.99 -23.55
N LEU A 329 3.89 4.20 -24.07
CA LEU A 329 3.25 5.44 -23.63
C LEU A 329 1.73 5.39 -23.80
N ARG A 330 1.23 4.91 -24.95
CA ARG A 330 -0.22 4.77 -25.18
C ARG A 330 -0.84 3.76 -24.23
N THR A 331 -0.19 2.61 -24.03
CA THR A 331 -0.68 1.61 -23.07
C THR A 331 -0.68 2.16 -21.64
N ALA A 332 0.37 2.87 -21.23
CA ALA A 332 0.46 3.50 -19.92
C ALA A 332 -0.60 4.60 -19.72
N ARG A 333 -0.96 5.33 -20.78
CA ARG A 333 -2.07 6.30 -20.76
C ARG A 333 -3.40 5.61 -20.44
N ASP A 334 -3.71 4.52 -21.13
CA ASP A 334 -4.98 3.83 -20.95
C ASP A 334 -5.07 3.21 -19.54
N ILE A 335 -3.95 2.71 -19.01
CA ILE A 335 -3.82 2.29 -17.60
C ILE A 335 -4.05 3.45 -16.63
N ALA A 336 -3.40 4.60 -16.86
CA ALA A 336 -3.54 5.77 -15.99
C ALA A 336 -4.99 6.29 -15.98
N LEU A 337 -5.66 6.31 -17.13
CA LEU A 337 -7.08 6.65 -17.23
C LEU A 337 -7.96 5.67 -16.43
N ARG A 338 -7.69 4.37 -16.53
CA ARG A 338 -8.42 3.35 -15.75
C ARG A 338 -8.18 3.48 -14.25
N ILE A 339 -6.97 3.82 -13.82
CA ILE A 339 -6.65 4.11 -12.41
C ILE A 339 -7.46 5.32 -11.92
N VAL A 340 -7.52 6.41 -12.70
CA VAL A 340 -8.32 7.60 -12.37
C VAL A 340 -9.80 7.27 -12.32
N GLU A 341 -10.30 6.47 -13.25
CA GLU A 341 -11.69 6.03 -13.27
C GLU A 341 -12.04 5.24 -12.00
N ILE A 342 -11.27 4.18 -11.66
CA ILE A 342 -11.49 3.37 -10.45
C ILE A 342 -11.30 4.20 -9.18
N GLY A 343 -10.28 5.05 -9.13
CA GLY A 343 -9.93 5.86 -7.97
C GLY A 343 -10.94 6.97 -7.68
N THR A 344 -11.66 7.46 -8.70
CA THR A 344 -12.64 8.56 -8.55
C THR A 344 -14.10 8.11 -8.62
N ARG A 345 -14.39 6.87 -9.02
CA ARG A 345 -15.76 6.29 -9.11
C ARG A 345 -16.57 6.53 -7.85
N ALA A 346 -15.94 6.24 -6.72
CA ALA A 346 -16.28 6.59 -5.35
C ALA A 346 -16.96 7.96 -5.19
N ILE A 347 -16.18 9.01 -5.43
CA ILE A 347 -16.53 10.42 -5.25
C ILE A 347 -17.67 10.81 -6.18
N ARG A 348 -17.72 10.23 -7.38
CA ARG A 348 -18.76 10.52 -8.39
C ARG A 348 -20.13 9.92 -8.03
N SER A 349 -20.16 8.79 -7.32
CA SER A 349 -21.42 8.06 -7.09
C SER A 349 -22.24 8.55 -5.90
N ASN A 350 -21.61 8.94 -4.78
CA ASN A 350 -22.35 9.34 -3.59
C ASN A 350 -21.48 10.17 -2.61
N PRO A 351 -21.39 11.50 -2.80
CA PRO A 351 -20.47 12.34 -2.05
C PRO A 351 -20.86 12.56 -0.58
N GLU A 352 -22.10 12.29 -0.16
CA GLU A 352 -22.60 12.58 1.19
C GLU A 352 -22.65 11.34 2.12
N ASN A 353 -22.30 10.15 1.62
CA ASN A 353 -22.35 8.94 2.44
C ASN A 353 -21.17 8.87 3.42
N THR A 354 -21.42 9.14 4.71
CA THR A 354 -20.40 9.16 5.77
C THR A 354 -19.64 7.84 5.89
N THR A 355 -20.31 6.69 5.84
CA THR A 355 -19.67 5.37 5.92
C THR A 355 -18.70 5.17 4.77
N PHE A 356 -19.11 5.60 3.56
CA PHE A 356 -18.27 5.56 2.38
C PHE A 356 -17.03 6.46 2.51
N ILE A 357 -17.21 7.70 2.97
CA ILE A 357 -16.10 8.64 3.20
C ILE A 357 -15.10 8.07 4.22
N ARG A 358 -15.60 7.51 5.33
CA ARG A 358 -14.76 6.88 6.35
C ARG A 358 -13.93 5.75 5.73
N ARG A 359 -14.55 4.88 4.94
CA ARG A 359 -13.88 3.77 4.24
C ARG A 359 -12.80 4.25 3.27
N GLU A 360 -13.10 5.24 2.43
CA GLU A 360 -12.13 5.78 1.47
C GLU A 360 -10.94 6.45 2.19
N LYS A 361 -11.17 7.24 3.25
CA LYS A 361 -10.09 7.84 4.03
C LYS A 361 -9.22 6.80 4.77
N CYS A 362 -9.77 5.62 5.04
CA CYS A 362 -9.04 4.50 5.65
C CYS A 362 -8.26 3.64 4.63
N GLN A 363 -8.30 3.96 3.35
CA GLN A 363 -7.52 3.22 2.35
C GLN A 363 -6.00 3.39 2.56
N PRO A 364 -5.19 2.38 2.19
CA PRO A 364 -3.74 2.48 2.20
C PRO A 364 -3.22 3.70 1.42
N LYS A 365 -2.08 4.25 1.84
CA LYS A 365 -1.49 5.41 1.16
C LYS A 365 -1.15 5.15 -0.32
N ASP A 366 -0.80 3.91 -0.65
CA ASP A 366 -0.34 3.52 -1.98
C ASP A 366 -1.45 3.72 -3.03
N ARG A 367 -2.71 3.52 -2.65
CA ARG A 367 -3.88 3.87 -3.48
C ARG A 367 -3.87 5.35 -3.85
N HIS A 368 -3.63 6.23 -2.88
CA HIS A 368 -3.61 7.67 -3.11
C HIS A 368 -2.38 8.09 -3.93
N ARG A 369 -1.21 7.48 -3.67
CA ARG A 369 0.02 7.70 -4.43
C ARG A 369 -0.13 7.27 -5.89
N CYS A 370 -0.70 6.11 -6.14
CA CYS A 370 -0.98 5.59 -7.48
C CYS A 370 -1.90 6.53 -8.27
N LEU A 371 -2.99 7.01 -7.64
CA LEU A 371 -3.91 7.97 -8.25
C LEU A 371 -3.20 9.30 -8.60
N GLY A 372 -2.42 9.84 -7.66
CA GLY A 372 -1.63 11.05 -7.89
C GLY A 372 -0.60 10.88 -9.00
N PHE A 373 0.15 9.77 -8.97
CA PHE A 373 1.15 9.42 -9.97
C PHE A 373 0.54 9.30 -11.38
N SER A 374 -0.57 8.59 -11.50
CA SER A 374 -1.30 8.42 -12.77
C SER A 374 -1.80 9.75 -13.33
N THR A 375 -2.29 10.64 -12.45
CA THR A 375 -2.72 11.99 -12.83
C THR A 375 -1.56 12.83 -13.34
N ILE A 376 -0.40 12.81 -12.65
CA ILE A 376 0.81 13.50 -13.10
C ILE A 376 1.32 12.92 -14.41
N PHE A 377 1.32 11.60 -14.56
CA PHE A 377 1.75 10.93 -15.78
C PHE A 377 0.95 11.44 -16.99
N LEU A 378 -0.38 11.49 -16.87
CA LEU A 378 -1.27 12.02 -17.90
C LEU A 378 -0.99 13.51 -18.20
N LEU A 379 -0.85 14.34 -17.16
CA LEU A 379 -0.55 15.76 -17.32
C LEU A 379 0.77 15.98 -18.07
N LYS A 380 1.82 15.27 -17.66
CA LYS A 380 3.17 15.44 -18.21
C LYS A 380 3.28 14.95 -19.65
N PHE A 381 2.79 13.75 -19.95
CA PHE A 381 3.03 13.12 -21.25
C PHE A 381 1.97 13.43 -22.29
N PHE A 382 0.75 13.82 -21.91
CA PHE A 382 -0.37 13.95 -22.85
C PHE A 382 -1.01 15.34 -22.89
N ILE A 383 -1.04 16.08 -21.77
CA ILE A 383 -1.61 17.44 -21.76
C ILE A 383 -0.56 18.48 -22.19
N ARG A 384 0.69 18.34 -21.75
CA ARG A 384 1.74 19.34 -21.99
C ARG A 384 2.56 19.10 -23.25
N GLN A 385 2.55 17.89 -23.83
CA GLN A 385 3.25 17.63 -25.09
C GLN A 385 2.38 18.07 -26.28
N SER A 386 2.87 19.02 -27.06
CA SER A 386 2.16 19.65 -28.19
C SER A 386 1.95 18.74 -29.41
N SER A 387 2.41 17.49 -29.36
CA SER A 387 2.38 16.53 -30.47
C SER A 387 1.10 15.71 -30.61
N ASP A 388 0.24 15.63 -29.58
CA ASP A 388 -0.99 14.83 -29.64
C ASP A 388 -2.20 15.62 -30.16
N SER A 389 -3.18 14.91 -30.75
CA SER A 389 -4.38 15.54 -31.33
C SER A 389 -5.23 16.25 -30.26
N PRO A 390 -5.93 17.35 -30.61
CA PRO A 390 -6.76 18.10 -29.66
C PRO A 390 -7.81 17.24 -28.94
N GLU A 391 -8.38 16.27 -29.64
CA GLU A 391 -9.37 15.31 -29.11
C GLU A 391 -8.81 14.45 -27.98
N GLN A 392 -7.57 13.96 -28.13
CA GLN A 392 -6.92 13.14 -27.11
C GLN A 392 -6.64 13.95 -25.84
N ARG A 393 -6.27 15.23 -25.98
CA ARG A 393 -6.11 16.14 -24.84
C ARG A 393 -7.44 16.40 -24.14
N GLN A 394 -8.51 16.54 -24.90
CA GLN A 394 -9.85 16.78 -24.35
C GLN A 394 -10.36 15.58 -23.56
N ILE A 395 -10.15 14.34 -24.04
CA ILE A 395 -10.55 13.12 -23.31
C ILE A 395 -9.83 13.01 -21.97
N VAL A 396 -8.51 13.26 -21.95
CA VAL A 396 -7.72 13.23 -20.71
C VAL A 396 -8.16 14.35 -19.76
N ALA A 397 -8.37 15.56 -20.27
CA ALA A 397 -8.86 16.68 -19.48
C ALA A 397 -10.24 16.40 -18.85
N ASN A 398 -11.16 15.79 -19.61
CA ASN A 398 -12.48 15.43 -19.11
C ASN A 398 -12.42 14.37 -18.00
N HIS A 399 -11.57 13.35 -18.15
CA HIS A 399 -11.38 12.31 -17.12
C HIS A 399 -10.81 12.87 -15.82
N ILE A 400 -9.82 13.78 -15.90
CA ILE A 400 -9.23 14.45 -14.74
C ILE A 400 -10.25 15.39 -14.07
N ARG A 401 -11.03 16.14 -14.86
CA ARG A 401 -12.07 17.05 -14.35
C ARG A 401 -13.32 16.34 -13.83
N GLY A 402 -13.41 15.02 -13.99
CA GLY A 402 -14.57 14.24 -13.54
C GLY A 402 -15.84 14.43 -14.38
N LYS A 403 -15.75 15.06 -15.56
CA LYS A 403 -16.91 15.21 -16.46
C LYS A 403 -17.18 13.91 -17.23
N PRO A 404 -18.44 13.47 -17.38
CA PRO A 404 -18.76 12.35 -18.26
C PRO A 404 -18.35 12.70 -19.69
N VAL A 405 -17.64 11.80 -20.35
CA VAL A 405 -17.29 11.95 -21.77
C VAL A 405 -18.53 11.54 -22.57
N GLU A 406 -19.23 12.51 -23.15
CA GLU A 406 -20.25 12.25 -24.16
C GLU A 406 -19.54 11.71 -25.41
N VAL A 407 -19.85 10.47 -25.76
CA VAL A 407 -19.42 9.86 -27.02
C VAL A 407 -20.46 10.28 -28.06
N GLU A 408 -20.15 11.29 -28.87
CA GLU A 408 -20.97 11.59 -30.05
C GLU A 408 -20.79 10.47 -31.07
N GLU A 409 -21.79 9.59 -31.18
CA GLU A 409 -21.91 8.67 -32.30
C GLU A 409 -22.18 9.47 -33.58
N GLY A 410 -21.29 9.32 -34.55
CA GLY A 410 -21.29 10.10 -35.78
C GLY A 410 -22.47 9.79 -36.72
N SER A 411 -23.15 10.88 -37.06
CA SER A 411 -23.70 11.23 -38.39
C SER A 411 -24.97 10.54 -38.91
N GLY A 412 -25.97 11.38 -39.18
CA GLY A 412 -27.12 11.04 -40.02
C GLY A 412 -28.07 12.21 -40.31
N GLY A 413 -27.67 13.17 -41.15
CA GLY A 413 -28.59 13.82 -42.11
C GLY A 413 -29.30 15.14 -41.76
N MET A 414 -28.97 16.15 -42.58
CA MET A 414 -29.80 17.28 -43.07
C MET A 414 -30.24 18.45 -42.16
N ALA A 415 -29.56 19.58 -42.39
CA ALA A 415 -30.05 20.96 -42.61
C ALA A 415 -31.37 21.44 -41.96
N GLY A 416 -31.27 22.52 -41.18
CA GLY A 416 -32.39 23.43 -40.94
C GLY A 416 -32.22 24.40 -39.77
N GLU A 417 -31.97 25.67 -40.11
CA GLU A 417 -32.39 26.90 -39.41
C GLU A 417 -31.74 27.36 -38.09
N THR A 418 -31.14 28.56 -38.21
CA THR A 418 -30.82 29.55 -37.19
C THR A 418 -32.04 29.97 -36.37
N THR A 419 -31.91 29.94 -35.04
CA THR A 419 -32.57 30.88 -34.12
C THR A 419 -31.68 31.18 -32.93
N THR A 420 -31.35 32.46 -32.78
CA THR A 420 -30.76 33.07 -31.59
C THR A 420 -31.81 33.17 -30.49
N GLU A 421 -31.59 32.53 -29.34
CA GLU A 421 -32.20 32.93 -28.07
C GLU A 421 -31.12 33.08 -26.99
N LYS A 422 -31.18 34.24 -26.34
CA LYS A 422 -30.31 34.66 -25.23
C LYS A 422 -30.68 33.87 -23.98
N GLU A 423 -29.72 33.20 -23.35
CA GLU A 423 -29.86 32.81 -21.96
C GLU A 423 -29.26 33.85 -21.02
N GLN A 424 -30.08 34.18 -20.04
CA GLN A 424 -29.92 35.16 -18.98
C GLN A 424 -29.02 34.59 -17.89
N GLY A 425 -28.15 35.44 -17.33
CA GLY A 425 -27.13 35.04 -16.36
C GLY A 425 -27.66 34.25 -15.14
N HIS A 426 -26.90 33.22 -14.77
CA HIS A 426 -26.80 32.72 -13.41
C HIS A 426 -25.32 32.75 -13.02
N GLY A 427 -25.05 33.51 -11.96
CA GLY A 427 -23.71 33.76 -11.46
C GLY A 427 -23.08 32.54 -10.79
N ASP A 428 -21.75 32.62 -10.70
CA ASP A 428 -20.87 31.97 -9.72
C ASP A 428 -21.39 30.68 -9.07
N MET A 429 -21.09 29.56 -9.72
CA MET A 429 -21.06 28.23 -9.11
C MET A 429 -19.61 27.68 -9.01
N MET A 430 -18.60 28.55 -8.99
CA MET A 430 -17.19 28.17 -8.85
C MET A 430 -16.63 28.28 -7.42
N SER A 431 -17.44 28.62 -6.41
CA SER A 431 -16.95 28.76 -5.03
C SER A 431 -17.17 27.54 -4.13
N GLN A 432 -17.55 26.38 -4.67
CA GLN A 432 -17.77 25.16 -3.85
C GLN A 432 -17.19 23.92 -4.50
N VAL A 433 -15.87 23.86 -4.57
CA VAL A 433 -15.14 22.60 -4.60
C VAL A 433 -14.06 22.69 -3.53
N ASP A 434 -14.44 22.47 -2.26
CA ASP A 434 -13.51 22.24 -1.15
C ASP A 434 -12.87 20.84 -1.26
N GLY A 435 -12.24 20.58 -2.41
CA GLY A 435 -11.34 19.47 -2.62
C GLY A 435 -9.92 19.93 -2.30
N ASN A 436 -9.48 19.68 -1.07
CA ASN A 436 -8.23 20.15 -0.46
C ASN A 436 -7.07 20.40 -1.46
N PRO A 437 -6.84 21.65 -1.91
CA PRO A 437 -5.76 22.01 -2.82
C PRO A 437 -4.36 21.84 -2.20
N GLU A 438 -4.25 21.65 -0.87
CA GLU A 438 -2.97 21.41 -0.21
C GLU A 438 -2.39 20.03 -0.48
N PHE A 439 -3.22 19.00 -0.71
CA PHE A 439 -2.69 17.65 -1.03
C PHE A 439 -1.91 17.67 -2.33
N LEU A 440 -2.49 18.29 -3.37
CA LEU A 440 -1.81 18.49 -4.64
C LEU A 440 -0.57 19.36 -4.44
N LYS A 441 -0.67 20.50 -3.74
CA LYS A 441 0.46 21.42 -3.46
C LYS A 441 1.63 20.73 -2.73
N ASN A 442 1.34 19.84 -1.78
CA ASN A 442 2.34 19.08 -1.02
C ASN A 442 2.90 17.88 -1.80
N PHE A 443 2.14 17.34 -2.77
CA PHE A 443 2.59 16.33 -3.72
C PHE A 443 3.51 16.93 -4.80
N TRP A 444 3.24 18.17 -5.26
CA TRP A 444 4.06 18.90 -6.25
C TRP A 444 5.44 19.33 -5.73
N SER A 445 5.63 19.42 -4.41
CA SER A 445 6.91 19.81 -3.79
C SER A 445 7.82 18.62 -3.43
N ASP A 446 7.49 17.43 -3.94
CA ASP A 446 8.24 16.21 -3.74
C ASP A 446 9.42 16.09 -4.72
N PRO A 447 10.68 15.95 -4.27
CA PRO A 447 11.82 15.64 -5.13
C PRO A 447 11.65 14.35 -5.94
N TYR A 448 10.75 13.42 -5.62
CA TYR A 448 10.46 12.28 -6.50
C TYR A 448 9.78 12.67 -7.83
N THR A 449 9.20 13.87 -7.93
CA THR A 449 8.81 14.46 -9.22
C THR A 449 10.01 14.85 -10.09
N SER A 450 11.23 14.90 -9.53
CA SER A 450 12.47 15.14 -10.29
C SER A 450 12.85 13.94 -11.17
N LEU A 451 12.41 12.72 -10.86
CA LEU A 451 12.53 11.55 -11.76
C LEU A 451 11.69 11.75 -13.04
N LEU A 452 10.66 12.58 -12.95
CA LEU A 452 9.88 13.04 -14.09
C LEU A 452 10.39 14.36 -14.67
N GLN A 453 11.55 14.92 -14.28
CA GLN A 453 12.05 16.22 -14.78
C GLN A 453 10.92 17.27 -14.87
N PHE A 454 10.03 17.29 -13.87
CA PHE A 454 8.88 18.19 -13.87
C PHE A 454 9.27 19.48 -13.16
N ASP A 455 9.25 20.60 -13.89
CA ASP A 455 9.41 21.95 -13.32
C ASP A 455 8.01 22.56 -13.04
N PRO A 456 7.59 22.67 -11.77
CA PRO A 456 6.29 23.22 -11.40
C PRO A 456 6.17 24.73 -11.65
N THR A 457 7.29 25.45 -11.87
CA THR A 457 7.31 26.91 -12.09
C THR A 457 6.50 27.34 -13.32
N SER A 458 6.27 26.40 -14.25
CA SER A 458 5.46 26.60 -15.46
C SER A 458 3.94 26.62 -15.23
N LEU A 459 3.47 26.42 -13.99
CA LEU A 459 2.05 26.56 -13.60
C LEU A 459 1.73 27.90 -12.92
N GLU A 460 2.76 28.68 -12.54
CA GLU A 460 2.62 30.04 -12.01
C GLU A 460 2.75 31.12 -13.10
N GLY A 461 2.94 30.71 -14.37
CA GLY A 461 3.06 31.62 -15.51
C GLY A 461 1.70 32.06 -16.06
N ASP A 462 1.45 33.37 -15.94
CA ASP A 462 0.32 34.15 -16.45
C ASP A 462 -0.37 33.57 -17.71
N TYR A 463 -1.57 33.02 -17.51
CA TYR A 463 -2.62 33.09 -18.51
C TYR A 463 -3.81 33.84 -17.89
N PRO A 464 -3.95 35.15 -18.17
CA PRO A 464 -5.13 35.87 -17.74
C PRO A 464 -6.33 35.39 -18.55
N SER A 465 -7.38 35.06 -17.82
CA SER A 465 -8.78 35.07 -18.27
C SER A 465 -9.06 34.32 -19.58
N THR A 466 -9.36 33.02 -19.45
CA THR A 466 -10.46 32.37 -20.18
C THR A 466 -10.69 30.99 -19.58
N TRP A 467 -11.58 30.92 -18.59
CA TRP A 467 -12.32 29.72 -18.18
C TRP A 467 -13.68 30.14 -17.68
#